data_AF-A0A7S2QH10-F1
#
_entry.id   AF-A0A7S2QH10-F1
#
_cell.length_a   1.000
_cell.length_b   1.000
_cell.length_c   1.000
_cell.angle_alpha   90.00
_cell.angle_beta   90.00
_cell.angle_gamma   90.00
#
_symmetry.space_group_name_H-M   'P 1'
#
loop_
_entity.id
_entity.type
_entity.pdbx_description
1 polymer ?
#
loop_
_entity_poly.entity_id
_entity_poly.type
_entity_poly.pdbx_seq_one_letter_code
_entity_poly.pdbx_strand_id
1 'polypeptide(L)'
;GARPFRKVTLEGVDKLAVCSDGSPAAYYWRPGTTDLKTWIVDLEGGGWCWSEETCRWRCPPGTQSNLCSSRRDPWVLVEHGLFGPTQDATLDGANKVFVRYCSSDAHMGDGAAFGLHFRGARILRAVLSDLVARRGLGRGRDAEL
;
A
#
# COMPACT_ATOMS: atom_id res chain seq x y z
N GLY A 1 -21.21 8.04 -8.23
CA GLY A 1 -19.81 8.37 -7.88
C GLY A 1 -18.98 7.09 -7.88
N ALA A 2 -17.68 7.18 -8.16
CA ALA A 2 -16.79 6.02 -8.13
C ALA A 2 -16.77 5.39 -6.72
N ARG A 3 -16.70 4.05 -6.65
CA ARG A 3 -16.63 3.33 -5.37
C ARG A 3 -15.38 3.75 -4.59
N PRO A 4 -15.43 3.86 -3.25
CA PRO A 4 -14.26 4.17 -2.45
C PRO A 4 -13.22 3.04 -2.49
N PHE A 5 -11.96 3.41 -2.28
CA PHE A 5 -10.89 2.47 -1.98
C PHE A 5 -11.17 1.75 -0.67
N ARG A 6 -10.91 0.44 -0.62
CA ARG A 6 -11.06 -0.37 0.59
C ARG A 6 -9.69 -0.83 1.07
N LYS A 7 -9.42 -0.65 2.36
CA LYS A 7 -8.20 -1.12 3.02
C LYS A 7 -8.14 -2.66 3.00
N VAL A 8 -6.98 -3.19 2.67
CA VAL A 8 -6.62 -4.61 2.76
C VAL A 8 -5.38 -4.71 3.64
N THR A 9 -5.48 -5.42 4.76
CA THR A 9 -4.35 -5.66 5.66
C THR A 9 -3.52 -6.85 5.16
N LEU A 10 -2.19 -6.75 5.30
CA LEU A 10 -1.26 -7.78 4.83
C LEU A 10 -0.96 -8.87 5.87
N GLU A 11 -1.52 -8.78 7.09
CA GLU A 11 -1.33 -9.78 8.15
C GLU A 11 -1.69 -11.21 7.71
N GLY A 12 -2.76 -11.35 6.92
CA GLY A 12 -3.20 -12.63 6.35
C GLY A 12 -2.49 -13.02 5.05
N VAL A 13 -1.46 -12.28 4.64
CA VAL A 13 -0.66 -12.52 3.41
C VAL A 13 0.79 -12.82 3.81
N ASP A 14 1.43 -11.90 4.53
CA ASP A 14 2.75 -12.06 5.14
C ASP A 14 2.74 -11.36 6.50
N LYS A 15 2.87 -12.14 7.58
CA LYS A 15 2.90 -11.62 8.96
C LYS A 15 4.08 -10.69 9.25
N LEU A 16 5.12 -10.72 8.42
CA LEU A 16 6.30 -9.86 8.53
C LEU A 16 6.21 -8.61 7.64
N ALA A 17 5.16 -8.46 6.82
CA ALA A 17 4.85 -7.23 6.12
C ALA A 17 4.24 -6.22 7.10
N VAL A 18 5.11 -5.57 7.89
CA VAL A 18 4.75 -4.64 8.95
C VAL A 18 5.34 -3.24 8.71
N CYS A 19 4.65 -2.22 9.22
CA CYS A 19 5.14 -0.85 9.27
C CYS A 19 6.32 -0.68 10.25
N SER A 20 6.95 0.48 10.27
CA SER A 20 8.11 0.74 11.12
C SER A 20 7.86 0.53 12.62
N ASP A 21 6.63 0.76 13.09
CA ASP A 21 6.20 0.53 14.47
C ASP A 21 5.72 -0.91 14.77
N GLY A 22 5.84 -1.82 13.78
CA GLY A 22 5.43 -3.22 13.87
C GLY A 22 3.94 -3.50 13.62
N SER A 23 3.11 -2.48 13.36
CA SER A 23 1.72 -2.70 12.96
C SER A 23 1.62 -3.37 11.58
N PRO A 24 0.61 -4.21 11.30
CA PRO A 24 0.48 -4.84 9.99
C PRO A 24 0.33 -3.80 8.88
N ALA A 25 1.15 -3.89 7.84
CA ALA A 25 1.05 -2.99 6.71
C ALA A 25 -0.25 -3.24 5.92
N ALA A 26 -0.66 -2.25 5.14
CA ALA A 26 -1.88 -2.32 4.37
C ALA A 26 -1.71 -1.64 3.01
N TYR A 27 -2.59 -2.00 2.09
CA TYR A 27 -2.79 -1.26 0.85
C TYR A 27 -4.29 -1.02 0.67
N TYR A 28 -4.64 -0.17 -0.28
CA TYR A 28 -6.02 0.05 -0.65
C TYR A 28 -6.28 -0.41 -2.05
N TRP A 29 -7.48 -0.96 -2.27
CA TRP A 29 -7.88 -1.45 -3.57
C TRP A 29 -9.26 -0.93 -3.95
N ARG A 30 -9.37 -0.57 -5.23
CA ARG A 30 -10.63 -0.35 -5.92
C ARG A 30 -10.66 -1.27 -7.14
N PRO A 31 -11.57 -2.26 -7.18
CA PRO A 31 -11.73 -3.13 -8.34
C PRO A 31 -12.08 -2.31 -9.58
N GLY A 32 -11.55 -2.73 -10.73
CA GLY A 32 -11.93 -2.19 -12.03
C GLY A 32 -13.42 -2.37 -12.32
N THR A 33 -13.92 -1.61 -13.28
CA THR A 33 -15.32 -1.65 -13.71
C THR A 33 -15.43 -2.04 -15.18
N THR A 34 -14.90 -1.22 -16.07
CA THR A 34 -14.97 -1.42 -17.53
C THR A 34 -13.66 -1.92 -18.13
N ASP A 35 -12.53 -1.70 -17.45
CA ASP A 35 -11.22 -2.22 -17.85
C ASP A 35 -10.62 -3.06 -16.72
N LEU A 36 -10.87 -4.36 -16.77
CA LEU A 36 -10.39 -5.30 -15.76
C LEU A 36 -8.94 -5.74 -15.98
N LYS A 37 -8.33 -5.38 -17.13
CA LYS A 37 -6.99 -5.84 -17.53
C LYS A 37 -5.92 -4.84 -17.14
N THR A 38 -6.27 -3.56 -17.09
CA THR A 38 -5.35 -2.52 -16.65
C THR A 38 -5.30 -2.44 -15.13
N TRP A 39 -4.09 -2.36 -14.62
CA TRP A 39 -3.79 -2.23 -13.20
C TRP A 39 -2.89 -1.03 -12.97
N ILE A 40 -3.27 -0.20 -12.00
CA ILE A 40 -2.47 0.90 -11.51
C ILE A 40 -2.08 0.56 -10.08
N VAL A 41 -0.77 0.43 -9.83
CA VAL A 41 -0.21 0.23 -8.50
C VAL A 41 0.64 1.43 -8.18
N ASP A 42 0.09 2.34 -7.36
CA ASP A 42 0.78 3.54 -6.91
C ASP A 42 1.43 3.30 -5.56
N LEU A 43 2.66 3.78 -5.43
CA LEU A 43 3.46 3.68 -4.23
C LEU A 43 3.46 5.06 -3.57
N GLU A 44 2.83 5.16 -2.40
CA GLU A 44 2.82 6.42 -1.67
C GLU A 44 4.25 6.90 -1.37
N GLY A 45 4.48 8.20 -1.50
CA GLY A 45 5.74 8.85 -1.13
C GLY A 45 5.77 9.30 0.34
N GLY A 46 6.70 10.20 0.67
CA GLY A 46 6.76 10.82 2.01
C GLY A 46 8.16 10.89 2.64
N GLY A 47 9.23 10.87 1.84
CA GLY A 47 10.63 10.90 2.32
C GLY A 47 11.08 9.59 2.97
N TRP A 48 12.22 9.57 3.65
CA TRP A 48 12.77 8.40 4.35
C TRP A 48 13.66 8.85 5.52
N CYS A 49 14.22 7.91 6.27
CA CYS A 49 15.29 8.16 7.24
C CYS A 49 16.46 7.20 6.98
N TRP A 50 17.66 7.53 7.47
CA TRP A 50 18.89 6.79 7.13
C TRP A 50 19.88 6.63 8.28
N SER A 51 19.61 7.22 9.43
CA SER A 51 20.42 7.13 10.65
C SER A 51 19.52 6.94 11.87
N GLU A 52 20.09 6.49 12.98
CA GLU A 52 19.33 6.35 14.24
C GLU A 52 18.63 7.66 14.63
N GLU A 53 19.35 8.78 14.56
CA GLU A 53 18.82 10.10 14.88
C GLU A 53 17.65 10.48 13.98
N THR A 54 17.81 10.40 12.66
CA THR A 54 16.76 10.77 11.70
C THR A 54 15.55 9.84 11.80
N CYS A 55 15.77 8.55 12.06
CA CYS A 55 14.70 7.58 12.20
C CYS A 55 13.95 7.71 13.52
N ARG A 56 14.63 8.00 14.63
CA ARG A 56 13.97 8.30 15.92
C ARG A 56 13.17 9.59 15.87
N TRP A 57 13.66 10.61 15.16
CA TRP A 57 12.91 11.84 14.95
C TRP A 57 11.66 11.61 14.08
N ARG A 58 11.79 10.82 13.01
CA ARG A 58 10.68 10.53 12.08
C ARG A 58 9.64 9.58 12.68
N CYS A 59 10.09 8.50 13.33
CA CYS A 59 9.26 7.45 13.90
C CYS A 59 9.56 7.25 15.39
N PRO A 60 9.28 8.24 16.25
CA PRO A 60 9.51 8.11 17.69
C PRO A 60 8.62 7.00 18.28
N PRO A 61 9.02 6.39 19.43
CA PRO A 61 8.19 5.40 20.11
C PRO A 61 6.77 5.92 20.37
N GLY A 62 5.76 5.13 19.99
CA GLY A 62 4.35 5.52 20.12
C GLY A 62 3.85 6.51 19.05
N THR A 63 4.64 6.78 18.00
CA THR A 63 4.22 7.63 16.87
C THR A 63 2.91 7.15 16.27
N GLN A 64 2.09 8.11 15.87
CA GLN A 64 0.83 7.90 15.16
C GLN A 64 0.92 8.38 13.71
N SER A 65 2.13 8.71 13.25
CA SER A 65 2.37 9.07 11.85
C SER A 65 2.04 7.89 10.96
N ASN A 66 1.21 8.14 9.95
CA ASN A 66 0.84 7.20 8.90
C ASN A 66 2.04 6.78 8.03
N LEU A 67 3.18 7.48 8.15
CA LEU A 67 4.45 7.15 7.52
C LEU A 67 5.31 6.13 8.31
N CYS A 68 4.86 5.76 9.52
CA CYS A 68 5.53 4.81 10.42
C CYS A 68 4.59 3.73 10.96
N SER A 69 3.27 3.93 10.85
CA SER A 69 2.23 3.10 11.48
C SER A 69 0.99 3.01 10.60
N SER A 70 0.32 1.85 10.61
CA SER A 70 -0.99 1.67 9.98
C SER A 70 -2.16 1.71 10.97
N ARG A 71 -1.90 1.92 12.26
CA ARG A 71 -2.91 1.83 13.35
C ARG A 71 -4.06 2.81 13.19
N ARG A 72 -3.82 3.95 12.53
CA ARG A 72 -4.81 5.00 12.27
C ARG A 72 -5.21 5.12 10.81
N ASP A 73 -4.72 4.23 9.95
CA ASP A 73 -5.08 4.23 8.55
C ASP A 73 -6.59 4.00 8.40
N PRO A 74 -7.31 4.87 7.69
CA PRO A 74 -8.76 4.78 7.56
C PRO A 74 -9.17 3.51 6.81
N TRP A 75 -10.41 3.06 7.00
CA TRP A 75 -10.92 1.91 6.23
C TRP A 75 -11.25 2.26 4.78
N VAL A 76 -11.46 3.55 4.52
CA VAL A 76 -11.83 4.11 3.23
C VAL A 76 -10.90 5.27 2.93
N LEU A 77 -10.33 5.25 1.73
CA LEU A 77 -9.48 6.31 1.22
C LEU A 77 -10.19 7.01 0.05
N VAL A 78 -10.09 8.34 0.02
CA VAL A 78 -10.53 9.16 -1.11
C VAL A 78 -9.27 9.74 -1.71
N GLU A 79 -8.90 9.23 -2.87
CA GLU A 79 -7.72 9.69 -3.60
C GLU A 79 -8.13 10.55 -4.80
N HIS A 80 -7.30 11.56 -5.07
CA HIS A 80 -7.49 12.51 -6.16
C HIS A 80 -6.50 12.24 -7.31
N GLY A 81 -6.50 13.06 -8.35
CA GLY A 81 -5.63 12.87 -9.51
C GLY A 81 -5.97 11.59 -10.28
N LEU A 82 -4.97 10.74 -10.53
CA LEU A 82 -5.09 9.45 -11.23
C LEU A 82 -6.20 8.53 -10.68
N PHE A 83 -6.57 8.73 -9.42
CA PHE A 83 -7.56 7.94 -8.70
C PHE A 83 -8.95 8.57 -8.64
N GLY A 84 -9.08 9.85 -8.97
CA GLY A 84 -10.36 10.54 -9.13
C GLY A 84 -10.91 10.40 -10.55
N PRO A 85 -12.14 10.89 -10.81
CA PRO A 85 -12.62 11.11 -12.17
C PRO A 85 -11.78 12.20 -12.84
N THR A 86 -11.05 11.84 -13.89
CA THR A 86 -10.21 12.77 -14.68
C THR A 86 -10.91 13.16 -15.99
N GLN A 87 -10.46 14.25 -16.63
CA GLN A 87 -10.94 14.60 -17.98
C GLN A 87 -10.57 13.53 -19.02
N ASP A 88 -9.44 12.84 -18.80
CA ASP A 88 -9.06 11.65 -19.55
C ASP A 88 -9.57 10.39 -18.83
N ALA A 89 -10.70 9.86 -19.29
CA ALA A 89 -11.38 8.71 -18.71
C ALA A 89 -10.71 7.37 -19.01
N THR A 90 -9.56 7.36 -19.73
CA THR A 90 -8.90 6.13 -20.20
C THR A 90 -8.59 5.16 -19.05
N LEU A 91 -8.29 5.67 -17.86
CA LEU A 91 -7.91 4.87 -16.70
C LEU A 91 -9.00 4.79 -15.63
N ASP A 92 -10.19 5.35 -15.85
CA ASP A 92 -11.26 5.36 -14.85
C ASP A 92 -11.77 3.95 -14.54
N GLY A 93 -11.84 3.12 -15.59
CA GLY A 93 -12.31 1.74 -15.51
C GLY A 93 -11.32 0.73 -14.96
N ALA A 94 -10.05 1.12 -14.77
CA ALA A 94 -8.95 0.24 -14.39
C ALA A 94 -9.04 -0.24 -12.93
N ASN A 95 -8.37 -1.35 -12.62
CA ASN A 95 -8.08 -1.71 -11.24
C ASN A 95 -7.10 -0.68 -10.66
N LYS A 96 -7.40 -0.17 -9.46
CA LYS A 96 -6.56 0.84 -8.81
C LYS A 96 -6.14 0.37 -7.44
N VAL A 97 -4.84 0.42 -7.19
CA VAL A 97 -4.17 -0.04 -5.97
C VAL A 97 -3.31 1.11 -5.45
N PHE A 98 -3.49 1.46 -4.19
CA PHE A 98 -2.69 2.46 -3.48
C PHE A 98 -1.94 1.79 -2.34
N VAL A 99 -0.63 1.65 -2.48
CA VAL A 99 0.23 1.01 -1.49
C VAL A 99 0.65 2.08 -0.47
N ARG A 100 0.18 1.92 0.78
CA ARG A 100 0.57 2.83 1.86
C ARG A 100 2.06 2.70 2.13
N TYR A 101 2.69 3.83 2.34
CA TYR A 101 4.08 3.90 2.73
C TYR A 101 4.18 4.16 4.22
N CYS A 102 4.49 3.10 4.97
CA CYS A 102 4.66 3.15 6.42
C CYS A 102 6.00 2.59 6.91
N SER A 103 6.93 2.34 5.98
CA SER A 103 8.20 1.66 6.24
C SER A 103 9.41 2.61 6.35
N SER A 104 9.26 3.88 5.95
CA SER A 104 10.30 4.91 6.06
C SER A 104 11.65 4.59 5.36
N ASP A 105 11.63 3.68 4.40
CA ASP A 105 12.81 3.11 3.69
C ASP A 105 12.71 3.19 2.16
N ALA A 106 11.88 4.08 1.62
CA ALA A 106 11.65 4.27 0.20
C ALA A 106 11.28 2.97 -0.56
N HIS A 107 10.54 2.06 0.08
CA HIS A 107 10.08 0.79 -0.47
C HIS A 107 11.19 -0.25 -0.74
N MET A 108 12.40 -0.05 -0.21
CA MET A 108 13.56 -0.90 -0.53
C MET A 108 13.95 -1.90 0.57
N GLY A 109 13.53 -1.69 1.81
CA GLY A 109 14.01 -2.48 2.95
C GLY A 109 13.34 -3.85 3.11
N ASP A 110 14.10 -4.80 3.67
CA ASP A 110 13.57 -5.99 4.36
C ASP A 110 14.42 -6.30 5.60
N GLY A 111 14.52 -5.34 6.51
CA GLY A 111 15.38 -5.41 7.70
C GLY A 111 14.78 -4.73 8.93
N ALA A 112 15.60 -4.60 9.96
CA ALA A 112 15.27 -3.88 11.18
C ALA A 112 16.55 -3.24 11.75
N ALA A 113 16.40 -2.03 12.30
CA ALA A 113 17.46 -1.29 12.98
C ALA A 113 16.83 -0.29 13.94
N PHE A 114 17.56 0.12 14.99
CA PHE A 114 17.12 1.17 15.93
C PHE A 114 15.78 0.88 16.64
N GLY A 115 15.40 -0.40 16.74
CA GLY A 115 14.09 -0.82 17.27
C GLY A 115 12.91 -0.59 16.32
N LEU A 116 13.17 -0.31 15.03
CA LEU A 116 12.18 -0.11 13.99
C LEU A 116 12.29 -1.20 12.90
N HIS A 117 11.20 -1.41 12.19
CA HIS A 117 11.13 -2.26 11.02
C HIS A 117 11.24 -1.45 9.71
N PHE A 118 12.02 -1.95 8.76
CA PHE A 118 12.18 -1.35 7.44
C PHE A 118 11.84 -2.43 6.41
N ARG A 119 10.55 -2.58 6.12
CA ARG A 119 9.97 -3.71 5.37
C ARG A 119 9.39 -3.32 4.03
N GLY A 120 9.76 -2.17 3.46
CA GLY A 120 9.18 -1.64 2.22
C GLY A 120 9.14 -2.65 1.06
N ALA A 121 10.25 -3.33 0.80
CA ALA A 121 10.32 -4.33 -0.28
C ALA A 121 9.47 -5.58 0.03
N ARG A 122 9.39 -5.98 1.30
CA ARG A 122 8.53 -7.09 1.75
C ARG A 122 7.04 -6.73 1.64
N ILE A 123 6.67 -5.51 2.04
CA ILE A 123 5.31 -4.99 1.90
C ILE A 123 4.89 -5.02 0.42
N LEU A 124 5.71 -4.48 -0.49
CA LEU A 124 5.38 -4.48 -1.92
C LEU A 124 5.23 -5.89 -2.50
N ARG A 125 6.12 -6.83 -2.13
CA ARG A 125 5.98 -8.24 -2.53
C ARG A 125 4.69 -8.87 -2.01
N ALA A 126 4.31 -8.58 -0.76
CA ALA A 126 3.07 -9.09 -0.17
C ALA A 126 1.83 -8.50 -0.86
N VAL A 127 1.84 -7.20 -1.19
CA VAL A 127 0.77 -6.58 -2.00
C VAL A 127 0.63 -7.30 -3.34
N LEU A 128 1.71 -7.40 -4.13
CA LEU A 128 1.66 -8.05 -5.44
C LEU A 128 1.21 -9.52 -5.35
N SER A 129 1.63 -10.22 -4.30
CA SER A 129 1.21 -11.60 -4.04
C SER A 129 -0.30 -11.71 -3.77
N ASP A 130 -0.88 -10.82 -2.95
CA ASP A 130 -2.33 -10.80 -2.73
C ASP A 130 -3.09 -10.44 -4.01
N LEU A 131 -2.57 -9.47 -4.78
CA LEU A 131 -3.18 -9.07 -6.05
C LEU A 131 -3.28 -10.25 -7.04
N VAL A 132 -2.20 -11.02 -7.19
CA VAL A 132 -2.18 -12.20 -8.08
C VAL A 132 -3.05 -13.32 -7.52
N ALA A 133 -2.88 -13.68 -6.25
CA ALA A 133 -3.52 -14.85 -5.67
C ALA A 133 -5.03 -14.66 -5.46
N ARG A 134 -5.46 -13.45 -5.07
CA ARG A 134 -6.82 -13.20 -4.57
C ARG A 134 -7.60 -12.13 -5.36
N ARG A 135 -6.93 -11.26 -6.13
CA ARG A 135 -7.59 -10.11 -6.79
C ARG A 135 -7.63 -10.19 -8.32
N GLY A 136 -6.94 -11.17 -8.90
CA GLY A 136 -6.97 -11.44 -10.34
C GLY A 136 -5.93 -10.70 -11.17
N LEU A 137 -4.89 -10.10 -10.56
CA LEU A 137 -3.77 -9.53 -11.31
C LEU A 137 -3.09 -10.64 -12.13
N GLY A 138 -2.96 -10.41 -13.44
CA GLY A 138 -2.37 -11.38 -14.37
C GLY A 138 -3.33 -12.47 -14.86
N ARG A 139 -4.60 -12.48 -14.43
CA ARG A 139 -5.61 -13.41 -14.99
C ARG A 139 -6.12 -12.90 -16.34
N GLY A 140 -6.23 -13.81 -17.31
CA GLY A 140 -6.84 -13.56 -18.63
C GLY A 140 -8.37 -13.48 -18.57
N ARG A 141 -9.02 -13.28 -19.73
CA ARG A 141 -10.48 -13.03 -19.86
C ARG A 141 -11.38 -14.12 -19.27
N ASP A 142 -10.86 -15.31 -19.02
CA ASP A 142 -11.64 -16.53 -18.77
C ASP A 142 -11.57 -17.02 -17.31
N ALA A 143 -10.99 -16.25 -16.40
CA ALA A 143 -11.01 -16.60 -14.98
C ALA A 143 -12.19 -15.90 -14.29
N GLU A 144 -13.37 -16.52 -14.37
CA GLU A 144 -14.50 -16.18 -13.48
C GLU A 144 -14.06 -16.27 -12.00
N LEU A 145 -14.54 -15.32 -11.21
CA LEU A 145 -14.42 -15.28 -9.75
C LEU A 145 -15.51 -16.11 -9.09
#